data_AF-A0A0A2F4X6-F1
#
_entry.id   AF-A0A0A2F4X6-F1
#
_cell.length_a   1.000
_cell.length_b   1.000
_cell.length_c   1.000
_cell.angle_alpha   90.00
_cell.angle_beta   90.00
_cell.angle_gamma   90.00
#
_symmetry.space_group_name_H-M   'P 1'
#
loop_
_entity.id
_entity.type
_entity.pdbx_description
1 polymer ?
#
loop_
_entity_poly.entity_id
_entity_poly.type
_entity_poly.pdbx_seq_one_letter_code
_entity_poly.pdbx_strand_id
1 'polypeptide(L)'
;MLGFSQITIFQKFKPSCPISINPNELTVSYKNQILSTTVSLNGDIMKNTMDVLEESAISIVINLPKINNGDTIKLNVDKFINCRENTLKISDINLIVVSRK
;
A
#
# COMPACT_ATOMS: atom_id res chain seq x y z
N MET A 1 -23.43 6.97 13.51
CA MET A 1 -22.19 6.15 13.56
C MET A 1 -21.53 6.25 12.18
N LEU A 2 -20.41 6.99 12.06
CA LEU A 2 -19.68 7.07 10.80
C LEU A 2 -19.02 5.71 10.57
N GLY A 3 -19.57 4.91 9.65
CA GLY A 3 -19.02 3.60 9.31
C GLY A 3 -17.70 3.80 8.58
N PHE A 4 -16.58 3.62 9.30
CA PHE A 4 -15.26 3.54 8.68
C PHE A 4 -15.18 2.25 7.88
N SER A 5 -14.75 2.36 6.63
CA SER A 5 -14.44 1.21 5.79
C SER A 5 -12.93 1.01 5.81
N GLN A 6 -12.49 -0.24 5.77
CA GLN A 6 -11.09 -0.58 5.63
C GLN A 6 -10.90 -1.38 4.35
N ILE A 7 -9.85 -1.03 3.61
CA ILE A 7 -9.31 -1.89 2.56
C ILE A 7 -8.02 -2.46 3.10
N THR A 8 -7.87 -3.77 2.99
CA THR A 8 -6.63 -4.45 3.33
C THR A 8 -6.09 -5.16 2.11
N ILE A 9 -4.84 -4.86 1.78
CA ILE A 9 -4.08 -5.51 0.72
C ILE A 9 -3.09 -6.44 1.40
N PHE A 10 -3.11 -7.72 1.05
CA PHE A 10 -2.16 -8.73 1.52
C PHE A 10 -1.43 -9.34 0.34
N GLN A 11 -0.11 -9.33 0.39
CA GLN A 11 0.71 -9.94 -0.65
C GLN A 11 1.91 -10.65 -0.03
N LYS A 12 2.08 -11.93 -0.37
CA LYS A 12 3.33 -12.65 -0.16
C LYS A 12 4.24 -12.45 -1.37
N PHE A 13 5.52 -12.24 -1.14
CA PHE A 13 6.49 -12.06 -2.21
C PHE A 13 7.85 -12.64 -1.80
N LYS A 14 8.63 -13.04 -2.80
CA LYS A 14 10.04 -13.40 -2.63
C LYS A 14 10.83 -12.56 -3.62
N PRO A 15 11.61 -11.57 -3.15
CA PRO A 15 12.30 -10.69 -4.07
C PRO A 15 13.46 -11.46 -4.73
N SER A 16 13.68 -11.25 -6.02
CA SER A 16 14.80 -11.87 -6.77
C SER A 16 16.15 -11.19 -6.51
N CYS A 17 16.12 -10.03 -5.85
CA CYS A 17 17.28 -9.25 -5.40
C CYS A 17 16.88 -8.43 -4.16
N PRO A 18 17.82 -7.91 -3.35
CA PRO A 18 17.46 -7.09 -2.19
C PRO A 18 16.61 -5.87 -2.58
N ILE A 19 15.51 -5.67 -1.86
CA ILE A 19 14.66 -4.50 -1.99
C ILE A 19 14.60 -3.73 -0.69
N SER A 20 14.34 -2.43 -0.76
CA SER A 20 14.06 -1.59 0.41
C SER A 20 12.62 -1.12 0.35
N ILE A 21 11.88 -1.27 1.46
CA ILE A 21 10.49 -0.83 1.57
C ILE A 21 10.44 0.36 2.53
N ASN A 22 10.02 1.53 2.05
CA ASN A 22 9.84 2.72 2.88
C ASN A 22 8.34 3.01 3.05
N PRO A 23 7.75 2.73 4.23
CA PRO A 23 6.31 2.87 4.45
C PRO A 23 5.83 4.33 4.32
N ASN A 24 6.72 5.32 4.48
CA ASN A 24 6.37 6.74 4.43
C ASN A 24 6.27 7.29 3.00
N GLU A 25 6.76 6.56 1.99
CA GLU A 25 6.66 6.96 0.57
C GLU A 25 5.37 6.45 -0.07
N LEU A 26 4.65 5.52 0.57
CA LEU A 26 3.35 5.06 0.09
C LEU A 26 2.31 6.16 0.25
N THR A 27 1.89 6.75 -0.86
CA THR A 27 0.82 7.76 -0.86
C THR A 27 -0.47 7.13 -1.37
N VAL A 28 -1.54 7.23 -0.59
CA VAL A 28 -2.86 6.76 -0.98
C VAL A 28 -3.83 7.94 -1.01
N SER A 29 -4.56 8.09 -2.10
CA SER A 29 -5.51 9.18 -2.27
C SER A 29 -6.88 8.71 -2.76
N TYR A 30 -7.90 9.42 -2.29
CA TYR A 30 -9.30 9.20 -2.66
C TYR A 30 -10.03 10.54 -2.64
N LYS A 31 -10.69 10.90 -3.76
CA LYS A 31 -11.41 12.18 -3.90
C LYS A 31 -10.59 13.39 -3.46
N ASN A 32 -9.33 13.44 -3.91
CA ASN A 32 -8.33 14.49 -3.60
C ASN A 32 -7.94 14.60 -2.10
N GLN A 33 -8.26 13.60 -1.29
CA GLN A 33 -7.79 13.50 0.09
C GLN A 33 -6.69 12.45 0.20
N ILE A 34 -5.60 12.78 0.89
CA ILE A 34 -4.59 11.81 1.28
C ILE A 34 -5.12 11.02 2.48
N LEU A 35 -4.96 9.70 2.41
CA LEU A 35 -5.52 8.76 3.37
C LEU A 35 -4.41 8.23 4.28
N SER A 36 -4.77 7.90 5.51
CA SER A 36 -3.85 7.23 6.42
C SER A 36 -3.71 5.75 6.06
N THR A 37 -2.48 5.29 6.08
CA THR A 37 -2.12 3.89 5.83
C THR A 37 -1.35 3.31 6.99
N THR A 38 -1.44 2.00 7.15
CA THR A 38 -0.55 1.23 8.01
C THR A 38 0.05 0.13 7.17
N VAL A 39 1.39 0.13 7.06
CA VAL A 39 2.14 -0.90 6.35
C VAL A 39 2.76 -1.82 7.39
N SER A 40 2.61 -3.12 7.21
CA SER A 40 3.28 -4.13 8.02
C SER A 40 4.04 -5.11 7.15
N LEU A 41 5.19 -5.57 7.65
CA LEU A 41 6.03 -6.59 7.03
C LEU A 41 6.14 -7.77 7.99
N ASN A 42 5.79 -8.97 7.53
CA ASN A 42 5.78 -10.20 8.32
C ASN A 42 4.96 -10.11 9.62
N GLY A 43 3.95 -9.24 9.65
CA GLY A 43 3.07 -9.01 10.80
C GLY A 43 3.45 -7.80 11.65
N ASP A 44 4.65 -7.23 11.47
CA ASP A 44 5.13 -6.10 12.25
C ASP A 44 4.89 -4.76 11.54
N ILE A 45 4.33 -3.79 12.26
CA ILE A 45 4.07 -2.44 11.73
C ILE A 45 5.40 -1.76 11.40
N MET A 46 5.58 -1.39 10.14
CA MET A 46 6.75 -0.68 9.66
C MET A 46 6.63 0.82 9.98
N LYS A 47 7.66 1.37 10.63
CA LYS A 47 7.78 2.82 10.86
C LYS A 47 8.92 3.47 10.07
N ASN A 48 9.92 2.67 9.74
CA ASN A 48 11.13 3.08 9.05
C ASN A 48 11.33 2.20 7.81
N THR A 49 12.24 2.62 6.93
CA THR A 49 12.68 1.81 5.80
C THR A 49 13.29 0.50 6.27
N MET A 50 12.97 -0.61 5.62
CA MET A 50 13.57 -1.92 5.88
C MET A 50 14.00 -2.59 4.58
N ASP A 51 15.14 -3.28 4.64
CA ASP A 51 15.61 -4.11 3.54
C ASP A 51 15.04 -5.53 3.64
N VAL A 52 14.66 -6.09 2.50
CA VAL A 52 14.05 -7.41 2.38
C VAL A 52 14.83 -8.24 1.37
N LEU A 53 15.39 -9.35 1.85
CA LEU A 53 16.19 -10.29 1.03
C LEU A 53 15.53 -11.67 0.89
N GLU A 54 14.59 -11.98 1.78
CA GLU A 54 13.97 -13.30 1.87
C GLU A 54 12.48 -13.23 1.53
N GLU A 55 11.84 -14.39 1.46
CA GLU A 55 10.38 -14.44 1.33
C GLU A 55 9.72 -13.70 2.48
N SER A 56 8.73 -12.87 2.17
CA SER A 56 8.07 -11.99 3.13
C SER A 56 6.61 -11.76 2.75
N ALA A 57 5.84 -11.30 3.73
CA ALA A 57 4.45 -10.91 3.56
C ALA A 57 4.29 -9.42 3.89
N ILE A 58 3.73 -8.66 2.96
CA ILE A 58 3.35 -7.28 3.20
C ILE A 58 1.84 -7.18 3.37
N SER A 59 1.42 -6.36 4.33
CA SER A 59 0.03 -5.96 4.48
C SER A 59 -0.09 -4.45 4.55
N ILE A 60 -1.03 -3.90 3.78
CA ILE A 60 -1.34 -2.47 3.76
C ILE A 60 -2.80 -2.31 4.18
N VAL A 61 -3.03 -1.62 5.29
CA VAL A 61 -4.37 -1.21 5.73
C VAL A 61 -4.58 0.24 5.35
N ILE A 62 -5.67 0.52 4.63
CA ILE A 62 -6.08 1.86 4.22
C ILE A 62 -7.37 2.19 4.98
N ASN A 63 -7.32 3.20 5.83
CA ASN A 63 -8.49 3.65 6.58
C ASN A 63 -9.25 4.68 5.75
N LEU A 64 -10.53 4.42 5.51
CA LEU A 64 -11.32 5.15 4.54
C LEU A 64 -12.65 5.62 5.15
N PRO A 65 -13.14 6.80 4.75
CA PRO A 65 -14.56 7.14 4.95
C PRO A 65 -15.44 6.20 4.12
N LYS A 66 -16.76 6.40 4.14
CA LYS A 66 -17.70 5.62 3.32
C LYS A 66 -17.29 5.60 1.83
N ILE A 67 -17.22 4.41 1.26
CA ILE A 67 -16.90 4.15 -0.15
C ILE A 67 -18.15 3.66 -0.86
N ASN A 68 -18.32 4.04 -2.12
CA ASN A 68 -19.41 3.57 -2.97
C ASN A 68 -18.88 2.73 -4.14
N ASN A 69 -19.77 1.92 -4.72
CA ASN A 69 -19.48 1.20 -5.95
C ASN A 69 -19.07 2.17 -7.07
N GLY A 70 -17.99 1.87 -7.78
CA GLY A 70 -17.42 2.70 -8.85
C GLY A 70 -16.40 3.75 -8.37
N ASP A 71 -16.25 3.97 -7.06
CA ASP A 71 -15.20 4.84 -6.53
C ASP A 71 -13.81 4.28 -6.86
N THR A 72 -12.85 5.18 -7.12
CA THR A 72 -11.45 4.82 -7.41
C THR A 72 -10.52 5.36 -6.33
N ILE A 73 -9.62 4.50 -5.85
CA ILE A 73 -8.58 4.82 -4.88
C ILE A 73 -7.23 4.70 -5.59
N LYS A 74 -6.40 5.74 -5.49
CA LYS A 74 -5.09 5.77 -6.14
C LYS A 74 -3.99 5.46 -5.13
N LEU A 75 -3.15 4.50 -5.44
CA LEU A 75 -1.97 4.14 -4.66
C LEU A 75 -0.74 4.54 -5.47
N ASN A 76 -0.03 5.57 -5.05
CA ASN A 76 1.28 5.87 -5.59
C ASN A 76 2.30 5.01 -4.84
N VAL A 77 2.95 4.11 -5.59
CA VAL A 77 3.95 3.19 -5.06
C VAL A 77 5.36 3.52 -5.55
N ASP A 78 5.55 4.70 -6.17
CA ASP A 78 6.89 5.16 -6.51
C ASP A 78 7.68 5.38 -5.22
N LYS A 79 8.93 4.90 -5.20
CA LYS A 79 9.83 4.96 -4.03
C LYS A 79 9.36 4.20 -2.79
N PHE A 80 8.11 3.73 -2.73
CA PHE A 80 7.62 2.83 -1.69
C PHE A 80 8.44 1.54 -1.66
N ILE A 81 8.74 0.97 -2.83
CA ILE A 81 9.63 -0.17 -3.01
C ILE A 81 10.78 0.22 -3.94
N ASN A 82 12.02 0.04 -3.49
CA ASN A 82 13.22 0.30 -4.27
C ASN A 82 14.02 -0.99 -4.46
N CYS A 83 14.61 -1.19 -5.63
CA CYS A 83 15.54 -2.30 -5.89
C CYS A 83 16.96 -1.75 -5.90
N ARG A 84 17.77 -2.02 -4.87
CA ARG A 84 19.09 -1.38 -4.68
C ARG A 84 18.96 0.16 -4.73
N GLU A 85 19.95 0.86 -5.29
CA GLU A 85 19.92 2.31 -5.54
C GLU A 85 18.97 2.75 -6.67
N ASN A 86 18.23 1.83 -7.30
CA ASN A 86 17.33 2.15 -8.39
C ASN A 86 15.89 2.25 -7.89
N THR A 87 15.34 3.45 -7.96
CA THR A 87 13.91 3.68 -7.75
C THR A 87 13.10 2.98 -8.85
N LEU A 88 12.23 2.06 -8.47
CA LEU A 88 11.23 1.52 -9.37
C LEU A 88 10.19 2.62 -9.64
N LYS A 89 10.01 2.98 -10.91
CA LYS A 89 8.94 3.89 -11.36
C LYS A 89 7.77 3.05 -11.85
N ILE A 90 6.82 2.82 -10.97
CA ILE A 90 5.61 2.03 -11.23
C ILE A 90 4.40 2.96 -11.42
N SER A 91 4.48 4.19 -10.88
CA SER A 91 3.44 5.22 -10.88
C SER A 91 2.20 4.79 -10.08
N ASP A 92 1.05 5.41 -10.36
CA ASP A 92 -0.19 5.16 -9.62
C ASP A 92 -0.85 3.84 -10.02
N ILE A 93 -1.19 3.02 -9.03
CA ILE A 93 -2.11 1.89 -9.15
C ILE A 93 -3.51 2.36 -8.78
N ASN A 94 -4.47 2.23 -9.69
CA ASN A 94 -5.88 2.58 -9.44
C ASN A 94 -6.68 1.35 -9.01
N LEU A 95 -7.18 1.35 -7.78
CA LEU A 95 -8.12 0.35 -7.28
C LEU A 95 -9.55 0.85 -7.50
N ILE A 96 -10.32 0.12 -8.30
CA ILE A 96 -11.74 0.42 -8.55
C ILE A 96 -12.59 -0.44 -7.63
N VAL A 97 -13.44 0.21 -6.84
CA VAL A 97 -14.28 -0.49 -5.87
C VAL A 97 -15.52 -1.03 -6.56
N VAL A 98 -15.68 -2.35 -6.51
CA VAL A 98 -16.85 -3.03 -7.06
C VAL A 98 -17.56 -3.79 -5.93
N SER A 99 -18.76 -3.36 -5.56
CA SER A 99 -19.62 -4.13 -4.66
C SER A 99 -20.51 -5.07 -5.47
N ARG A 100 -20.34 -6.37 -5.26
CA ARG A 100 -21.30 -7.37 -5.73
C ARG A 100 -22.38 -7.48 -4.66
N LYS A 101 -23.61 -7.12 -5.01
CA LYS A 101 -24.78 -7.36 -4.17
C LYS A 101 -25.02 -8.85 -4.00
#